data_AF-A0A1R3KB33-F1
#
_entry.id   AF-A0A1R3KB33-F1
#
_cell.length_a   1.000
_cell.length_b   1.000
_cell.length_c   1.000
_cell.angle_alpha   90.00
_cell.angle_beta   90.00
_cell.angle_gamma   90.00
#
_symmetry.space_group_name_H-M   'P 1'
#
loop_
_entity.id
_entity.type
_entity.pdbx_description
1 polymer ?
#
loop_
_entity_poly.entity_id
_entity_poly.type
_entity_poly.pdbx_seq_one_letter_code
_entity_poly.pdbx_strand_id
1 'polypeptide(L)'
;MSTKLVPSSIVEASWNRRVSDIHRATIYDPAKSVSKRIIGPRWASLPAVFATFVVSGLMHELLYYHITHRFPTWKVTWGTLKAPTDNASTIGVDHWISFQFVQRLIITGGGTFDGQGASAWPYNTCDKDPHCPALPVTLRFDFVNKSTINHITSINSKNAHINIFASHDIKIQNVTLSAPADSPNTDGIKIADSTGIQISDSNIGTGDDCVAMLPGVENINISNVNCGPGHGFSIGSLGGKPNEKNVTHITIRNSNLTGTLCGLRIKTRPMPYSSIVSDLTFENINVNNVTNPILIDQNYCPSHKCKQGESRVQIEEARFRNIRGSSFSKIAVNLQCSKSTPCEKIELRDININYRGGKATSSCSNCKGVAFGVQNPPPCILKD
;
A
#
# COMPACT_ATOMS: atom_id res chain seq x y z
N MET A 1 -22.28 -39.02 19.92
CA MET A 1 -21.98 -38.14 21.07
C MET A 1 -21.32 -36.90 20.51
N SER A 2 -22.04 -35.78 20.47
CA SER A 2 -21.61 -34.55 19.81
C SER A 2 -20.71 -33.75 20.74
N THR A 3 -19.42 -33.65 20.43
CA THR A 3 -18.51 -32.70 21.08
C THR A 3 -18.55 -31.39 20.31
N LYS A 4 -19.30 -30.42 20.85
CA LYS A 4 -19.29 -29.03 20.40
C LYS A 4 -17.88 -28.45 20.59
N LEU A 5 -17.21 -28.10 19.49
CA LEU A 5 -16.02 -27.27 19.51
C LEU A 5 -16.43 -25.85 19.90
N VAL A 6 -15.85 -25.34 21.00
CA VAL A 6 -16.03 -23.97 21.47
C VAL A 6 -15.22 -23.03 20.55
N PRO A 7 -15.75 -21.85 20.15
CA PRO A 7 -15.01 -20.89 19.32
C PRO A 7 -13.72 -20.40 19.99
N SER A 8 -12.61 -20.35 19.24
CA SER A 8 -11.28 -19.95 19.71
C SER A 8 -11.23 -18.55 20.35
N SER A 9 -12.09 -17.62 19.92
CA SER A 9 -12.20 -16.26 20.47
C SER A 9 -12.71 -16.23 21.92
N ILE A 10 -13.55 -17.19 22.31
CA ILE A 10 -14.04 -17.33 23.70
C ILE A 10 -12.92 -17.92 24.58
N VAL A 11 -12.10 -18.81 24.02
CA VAL A 11 -10.95 -19.40 24.72
C VAL A 11 -9.91 -18.32 25.01
N GLU A 12 -9.52 -17.50 24.03
CA GLU A 12 -8.54 -16.42 24.22
C GLU A 12 -9.02 -15.33 25.19
N ALA A 13 -10.28 -14.89 25.09
CA ALA A 13 -10.83 -13.91 26.04
C ALA A 13 -10.93 -14.47 27.47
N SER A 14 -11.27 -15.76 27.62
CA SER A 14 -11.29 -16.45 28.92
C SER A 14 -9.89 -16.71 29.48
N TRP A 15 -8.89 -16.83 28.60
CA TRP A 15 -7.50 -17.05 28.97
C TRP A 15 -6.84 -15.74 29.39
N ASN A 16 -7.04 -14.65 28.63
CA ASN A 16 -6.56 -13.32 28.99
C ASN A 16 -7.13 -12.81 30.31
N ARG A 17 -8.42 -13.08 30.61
CA ARG A 17 -9.00 -12.80 31.94
C ARG A 17 -8.37 -13.64 33.04
N ARG A 18 -8.24 -14.96 32.84
CA ARG A 18 -7.62 -15.86 33.83
C ARG A 18 -6.17 -15.51 34.12
N VAL A 19 -5.37 -15.19 33.10
CA VAL A 19 -3.97 -14.78 33.26
C VAL A 19 -3.88 -13.45 34.01
N SER A 20 -4.74 -12.50 33.68
CA SER A 20 -4.81 -11.22 34.39
C SER A 20 -5.20 -11.39 35.85
N ASP A 21 -6.17 -12.26 36.15
CA ASP A 21 -6.61 -12.53 37.53
C ASP A 21 -5.53 -13.25 38.34
N ILE A 22 -4.82 -14.21 37.72
CA ILE A 22 -3.68 -14.89 38.35
C ILE A 22 -2.57 -13.89 38.65
N HIS A 23 -2.11 -13.12 37.66
CA HIS A 23 -1.06 -12.13 37.87
C HIS A 23 -1.45 -11.05 38.88
N ARG A 24 -2.73 -10.69 38.92
CA ARG A 24 -3.24 -9.74 39.92
C ARG A 24 -3.07 -10.30 41.33
N ALA A 25 -3.51 -11.53 41.56
CA ALA A 25 -3.43 -12.17 42.87
C ALA A 25 -2.01 -12.58 43.28
N THR A 26 -1.19 -13.04 42.33
CA THR A 26 0.14 -13.62 42.63
C THR A 26 1.27 -12.62 42.60
N ILE A 27 1.19 -11.57 41.77
CA ILE A 27 2.27 -10.60 41.57
C ILE A 27 1.84 -9.19 41.96
N TYR A 28 0.76 -8.68 41.38
CA TYR A 28 0.37 -7.28 41.55
C TYR A 28 0.01 -6.94 43.00
N ASP A 29 -0.90 -7.69 43.63
CA ASP A 29 -1.37 -7.40 44.99
C ASP A 29 -0.27 -7.56 46.05
N PRO A 30 0.57 -8.61 46.01
CA PRO A 30 1.76 -8.70 46.88
C PRO A 30 2.77 -7.58 46.64
N ALA A 31 3.12 -7.29 45.38
CA ALA A 31 4.08 -6.22 45.04
C ALA A 31 3.58 -4.84 45.47
N LYS A 32 2.27 -4.58 45.30
CA LYS A 32 1.62 -3.35 45.75
C LYS A 32 1.61 -3.25 47.27
N SER A 33 1.34 -4.34 47.98
CA SER A 33 1.36 -4.39 49.45
C SER A 33 2.74 -4.05 50.01
N VAL A 34 3.80 -4.63 49.44
CA VAL A 34 5.19 -4.31 49.79
C VAL A 34 5.54 -2.88 49.44
N SER A 35 5.22 -2.44 48.22
CA SER A 35 5.51 -1.07 47.76
C SER A 35 4.81 -0.01 48.60
N LYS A 36 3.59 -0.29 49.08
CA LYS A 36 2.84 0.61 49.97
C LYS A 36 3.57 0.88 51.28
N ARG A 37 4.36 -0.07 51.80
CA ARG A 37 5.16 0.09 53.02
C ARG A 37 6.42 0.95 52.81
N ILE A 38 6.91 1.03 51.59
CA ILE A 38 8.20 1.69 51.27
C ILE A 38 7.97 3.11 50.72
N ILE A 39 7.06 3.27 49.77
CA ILE A 39 6.86 4.52 49.00
C ILE A 39 5.47 5.13 49.17
N GLY A 40 4.66 4.56 50.07
CA GLY A 40 3.33 5.04 50.40
C GLY A 40 2.23 4.64 49.39
N PRO A 41 0.95 4.77 49.80
CA PRO A 41 -0.20 4.25 49.05
C PRO A 41 -0.42 4.90 47.69
N ARG A 42 0.00 6.16 47.53
CA ARG A 42 -0.22 6.93 46.29
C ARG A 42 0.66 6.44 45.14
N TRP A 43 1.85 5.90 45.44
CA TRP A 43 2.85 5.48 44.44
C TRP A 43 3.01 3.96 44.34
N ALA A 44 2.44 3.19 45.27
CA ALA A 44 2.58 1.74 45.35
C ALA A 44 2.10 0.96 44.11
N SER A 45 1.20 1.55 43.31
CA SER A 45 0.69 0.91 42.09
C SER A 45 1.74 0.83 40.98
N LEU A 46 2.64 1.80 40.86
CA LEU A 46 3.59 1.87 39.75
C LEU A 46 4.61 0.72 39.77
N PRO A 47 5.32 0.43 40.89
CA PRO A 47 6.21 -0.72 40.94
C PRO A 47 5.46 -2.05 40.81
N ALA A 48 4.22 -2.13 41.30
CA ALA A 48 3.40 -3.33 41.19
C ALA A 48 2.99 -3.64 39.75
N VAL A 49 2.62 -2.62 38.97
CA VAL A 49 2.38 -2.76 37.53
C VAL A 49 3.67 -3.22 36.84
N PHE A 50 4.80 -2.57 37.12
CA PHE A 50 6.07 -2.92 36.49
C PHE A 50 6.50 -4.36 36.79
N ALA A 51 6.41 -4.79 38.06
CA ALA A 51 6.68 -6.17 38.46
C ALA A 51 5.76 -7.17 37.76
N THR A 52 4.49 -6.83 37.58
CA THR A 52 3.52 -7.68 36.86
C THR A 52 3.89 -7.83 35.38
N PHE A 53 4.32 -6.75 34.72
CA PHE A 53 4.80 -6.79 33.34
C PHE A 53 6.07 -7.64 33.19
N VAL A 54 7.05 -7.48 34.08
CA VAL A 54 8.30 -8.24 34.06
C VAL A 54 8.03 -9.73 34.23
N VAL A 55 7.23 -10.12 35.22
CA VAL A 55 6.92 -11.54 35.46
C VAL A 55 6.11 -12.14 34.32
N SER A 56 5.15 -11.40 33.77
CA SER A 56 4.38 -11.84 32.60
C SER A 56 5.27 -12.07 31.37
N GLY A 57 6.23 -11.18 31.13
CA GLY A 57 7.22 -11.32 30.06
C GLY A 57 8.12 -12.54 30.25
N LEU A 58 8.64 -12.73 31.47
CA LEU A 58 9.45 -13.91 31.82
C LEU A 58 8.69 -15.22 31.65
N MET A 59 7.42 -15.26 32.05
CA MET A 59 6.58 -16.45 31.88
C MET A 59 6.32 -16.75 30.40
N HIS A 60 6.11 -15.74 29.56
CA HIS A 60 5.99 -15.93 28.11
C HIS A 60 7.26 -16.49 27.50
N GLU A 61 8.43 -15.98 27.88
CA GLU A 61 9.72 -16.48 27.38
C GLU A 61 9.99 -17.93 27.84
N LEU A 62 9.64 -18.29 29.08
CA LEU A 62 9.76 -19.65 29.60
C LEU A 62 8.81 -20.63 28.89
N LEU A 63 7.56 -20.21 28.66
CA LEU A 63 6.59 -21.00 27.90
C LEU A 63 7.06 -21.21 26.45
N TYR A 64 7.56 -20.15 25.83
CA TYR A 64 8.12 -20.21 24.48
C TYR A 64 9.31 -21.18 24.41
N TYR A 65 10.24 -21.12 25.35
CA TYR A 65 11.35 -22.08 25.47
C TYR A 65 10.86 -23.52 25.59
N HIS A 66 9.88 -23.78 26.46
CA HIS A 66 9.37 -25.13 26.69
C HIS A 66 8.62 -25.71 25.49
N ILE A 67 7.93 -24.86 24.72
CA ILE A 67 7.17 -25.29 23.54
C ILE A 67 8.10 -25.50 22.33
N THR A 68 9.11 -24.64 22.17
CA THR A 68 9.91 -24.57 20.93
C THR A 68 11.32 -25.13 21.07
N HIS A 69 11.77 -25.44 22.30
CA HIS A 69 13.15 -25.83 22.64
C HIS A 69 14.23 -24.86 22.11
N ARG A 70 13.88 -23.58 21.94
CA ARG A 70 14.78 -22.50 21.49
C ARG A 70 15.09 -21.56 22.64
N PHE A 71 16.37 -21.25 22.87
CA PHE A 71 16.78 -20.33 23.94
C PHE A 71 16.19 -18.92 23.72
N PRO A 72 15.59 -18.30 24.77
CA PRO A 72 15.07 -16.95 24.69
C PRO A 72 16.19 -15.96 24.44
N THR A 73 16.04 -15.12 23.41
CA THR A 73 17.12 -14.21 22.97
C THR A 73 17.17 -12.90 23.74
N TRP A 74 16.22 -12.65 24.65
CA TRP A 74 16.06 -11.42 25.45
C TRP A 74 16.02 -10.09 24.66
N LYS A 75 16.01 -10.17 23.33
CA LYS A 75 15.50 -9.10 22.49
C LYS A 75 13.98 -9.11 22.65
N VAL A 76 13.37 -7.96 22.95
CA VAL A 76 11.95 -7.78 22.69
C VAL A 76 11.77 -8.08 21.21
N THR A 77 11.31 -9.30 20.89
CA THR A 77 11.16 -9.73 19.52
C THR A 77 10.12 -8.84 18.88
N TRP A 78 10.49 -8.20 17.78
CA TRP A 78 9.53 -7.62 16.85
C TRP A 78 8.43 -8.66 16.60
N GLY A 79 7.20 -8.34 17.02
CA GLY A 79 6.09 -9.28 16.95
C GLY A 79 5.60 -9.42 15.52
N THR A 80 5.24 -10.65 15.15
CA THR A 80 4.51 -10.92 13.90
C THR A 80 3.04 -11.15 14.22
N LEU A 81 2.17 -10.27 13.75
CA LEU A 81 0.73 -10.53 13.71
C LEU A 81 0.43 -11.36 12.47
N LYS A 82 -0.28 -12.48 12.62
CA LYS A 82 -0.61 -13.41 11.53
C LYS A 82 -2.11 -13.47 11.25
N ALA A 83 -2.45 -13.63 9.98
CA ALA A 83 -3.86 -13.60 9.57
C ALA A 83 -4.56 -14.88 9.91
N PRO A 84 -5.83 -14.84 10.31
CA PRO A 84 -6.68 -16.01 10.16
C PRO A 84 -6.65 -16.53 8.72
N THR A 85 -6.60 -17.85 8.50
CA THR A 85 -6.57 -18.47 7.16
C THR A 85 -7.86 -19.21 6.81
N ASP A 86 -8.82 -19.24 7.74
CA ASP A 86 -10.11 -19.88 7.52
C ASP A 86 -10.95 -19.05 6.52
N ASN A 87 -11.87 -19.73 5.83
CA ASN A 87 -12.67 -19.08 4.79
C ASN A 87 -13.56 -17.96 5.34
N ALA A 88 -14.08 -18.10 6.56
CA ALA A 88 -15.02 -17.13 7.14
C ALA A 88 -14.36 -15.78 7.44
N SER A 89 -13.05 -15.77 7.71
CA SER A 89 -12.24 -14.58 7.94
C SER A 89 -11.49 -14.07 6.69
N THR A 90 -11.55 -14.82 5.58
CA THR A 90 -10.73 -14.58 4.39
C THR A 90 -11.54 -14.23 3.15
N ILE A 91 -12.76 -14.76 3.00
CA ILE A 91 -13.56 -14.63 1.77
C ILE A 91 -14.77 -13.74 2.05
N GLY A 92 -14.96 -12.70 1.23
CA GLY A 92 -16.03 -11.72 1.42
C GLY A 92 -15.78 -10.74 2.57
N VAL A 93 -14.55 -10.72 3.08
CA VAL A 93 -14.08 -9.80 4.12
C VAL A 93 -13.20 -8.74 3.46
N ASP A 94 -13.42 -7.48 3.79
CA ASP A 94 -12.78 -6.34 3.13
C ASP A 94 -11.45 -5.93 3.80
N HIS A 95 -11.29 -6.17 5.09
CA HIS A 95 -10.07 -5.91 5.85
C HIS A 95 -9.96 -6.81 7.08
N TRP A 96 -8.75 -6.98 7.64
CA TRP A 96 -8.59 -7.67 8.94
C TRP A 96 -8.37 -6.68 10.12
N ILE A 97 -7.71 -5.54 9.90
CA ILE A 97 -7.34 -4.52 10.88
C ILE A 97 -7.70 -3.20 10.22
N SER A 98 -8.62 -2.49 10.85
CA SER A 98 -9.00 -1.14 10.46
C SER A 98 -8.82 -0.16 11.59
N PHE A 99 -8.46 1.06 11.23
CA PHE A 99 -8.52 2.25 12.06
C PHE A 99 -9.52 3.19 11.41
N GLN A 100 -10.57 3.54 12.15
CA GLN A 100 -11.65 4.37 11.63
C GLN A 100 -11.89 5.57 12.54
N PHE A 101 -12.02 6.76 11.96
CA PHE A 101 -12.30 8.02 12.69
C PHE A 101 -11.28 8.33 13.79
N VAL A 102 -10.01 8.04 13.52
CA VAL A 102 -8.90 8.26 14.47
C VAL A 102 -8.12 9.52 14.08
N GLN A 103 -7.70 10.29 15.08
CA GLN A 103 -6.78 11.41 14.88
C GLN A 103 -5.48 11.17 15.67
N ARG A 104 -4.34 11.55 15.09
CA ARG A 104 -3.01 11.40 15.72
C ARG A 104 -2.65 9.95 16.07
N LEU A 105 -3.03 9.00 15.21
CA LEU A 105 -2.59 7.63 15.32
C LEU A 105 -1.09 7.53 15.00
N ILE A 106 -0.37 6.76 15.82
CA ILE A 106 1.04 6.44 15.59
C ILE A 106 1.18 4.92 15.56
N ILE A 107 1.59 4.37 14.43
CA ILE A 107 1.95 2.96 14.27
C ILE A 107 3.45 2.88 14.05
N THR A 108 4.16 2.20 14.95
CA THR A 108 5.61 2.02 14.86
C THR A 108 6.10 0.79 15.61
N GLY A 109 7.41 0.53 15.59
CA GLY A 109 8.05 -0.49 16.42
C GLY A 109 8.68 -1.67 15.68
N GLY A 110 8.71 -1.67 14.34
CA GLY A 110 9.42 -2.67 13.53
C GLY A 110 8.70 -4.01 13.39
N GLY A 111 7.48 -4.14 13.93
CA GLY A 111 6.68 -5.36 13.85
C GLY A 111 6.25 -5.73 12.43
N THR A 112 5.86 -6.98 12.24
CA THR A 112 5.44 -7.55 10.96
C THR A 112 3.95 -7.89 10.95
N PHE A 113 3.24 -7.48 9.91
CA PHE A 113 1.90 -7.95 9.59
C PHE A 113 1.97 -8.99 8.47
N ASP A 114 1.78 -10.27 8.81
CA ASP A 114 1.76 -11.38 7.86
C ASP A 114 0.32 -11.70 7.46
N GLY A 115 -0.06 -11.28 6.25
CA GLY A 115 -1.41 -11.44 5.71
C GLY A 115 -1.77 -12.88 5.34
N GLN A 116 -0.79 -13.79 5.29
CA GLN A 116 -0.95 -15.19 4.86
C GLN A 116 -1.71 -15.33 3.52
N GLY A 117 -1.36 -14.47 2.56
CA GLY A 117 -2.04 -14.25 1.29
C GLY A 117 -2.34 -15.50 0.45
N ALA A 118 -1.44 -16.50 0.51
CA ALA A 118 -1.60 -17.76 -0.21
C ALA A 118 -2.90 -18.51 0.11
N SER A 119 -3.50 -18.28 1.29
CA SER A 119 -4.80 -18.86 1.64
C SER A 119 -5.99 -18.21 0.91
N ALA A 120 -5.80 -17.03 0.32
CA ALA A 120 -6.87 -16.21 -0.26
C ALA A 120 -6.73 -16.03 -1.78
N TRP A 121 -5.50 -15.94 -2.30
CA TRP A 121 -5.26 -15.63 -3.72
C TRP A 121 -5.99 -16.55 -4.72
N PRO A 122 -6.16 -17.87 -4.48
CA PRO A 122 -6.95 -18.72 -5.38
C PRO A 122 -8.42 -18.31 -5.55
N TYR A 123 -8.96 -17.51 -4.61
CA TYR A 123 -10.33 -17.01 -4.64
C TYR A 123 -10.46 -15.63 -5.31
N ASN A 124 -9.36 -15.02 -5.73
CA ASN A 124 -9.41 -13.77 -6.47
C ASN A 124 -9.81 -14.04 -7.93
N THR A 125 -11.11 -13.91 -8.21
CA THR A 125 -11.71 -14.12 -9.54
C THR A 125 -12.24 -12.82 -10.16
N CYS A 126 -11.81 -11.66 -9.65
CA CYS A 126 -12.33 -10.35 -10.05
C CYS A 126 -12.02 -9.94 -11.49
N ASP A 127 -11.11 -10.66 -12.15
CA ASP A 127 -10.83 -10.56 -13.58
C ASP A 127 -11.96 -11.17 -14.44
N LYS A 128 -12.61 -12.24 -13.94
CA LYS A 128 -13.63 -13.04 -14.63
C LYS A 128 -15.04 -12.74 -14.19
N ASP A 129 -15.23 -12.48 -12.89
CA ASP A 129 -16.52 -12.28 -12.26
C ASP A 129 -16.61 -10.88 -11.63
N PRO A 130 -17.52 -10.01 -12.11
CA PRO A 130 -17.76 -8.71 -11.47
C PRO A 130 -18.33 -8.81 -10.05
N HIS A 131 -18.84 -9.97 -9.62
CA HIS A 131 -19.33 -10.25 -8.26
C HIS A 131 -18.35 -11.10 -7.45
N CYS A 132 -17.07 -11.12 -7.83
CA CYS A 132 -16.03 -11.82 -7.09
C CYS A 132 -16.06 -11.46 -5.59
N PRO A 133 -15.72 -12.42 -4.71
CA PRO A 133 -15.62 -12.14 -3.29
C PRO A 133 -14.48 -11.16 -3.01
N ALA A 134 -14.74 -10.17 -2.14
CA ALA A 134 -13.69 -9.31 -1.62
C ALA A 134 -12.67 -10.14 -0.82
N LEU A 135 -11.40 -9.79 -0.95
CA LEU A 135 -10.31 -10.34 -0.14
C LEU A 135 -9.78 -9.24 0.80
N PRO A 136 -9.38 -9.59 2.03
CA PRO A 136 -9.11 -8.59 3.04
C PRO A 136 -7.79 -7.87 2.79
N VAL A 137 -7.85 -6.54 2.90
CA VAL A 137 -6.69 -5.67 3.03
C VAL A 137 -6.05 -5.86 4.41
N THR A 138 -4.71 -5.80 4.48
CA THR A 138 -3.98 -5.98 5.75
C THR A 138 -4.13 -4.78 6.70
N LEU A 139 -3.99 -3.54 6.23
CA LEU A 139 -4.20 -2.35 7.06
C LEU A 139 -5.13 -1.37 6.35
N ARG A 140 -6.24 -1.03 7.00
CA ARG A 140 -7.21 -0.06 6.47
C ARG A 140 -7.32 1.17 7.37
N PHE A 141 -7.27 2.34 6.76
CA PHE A 141 -7.37 3.63 7.41
C PHE A 141 -8.51 4.42 6.78
N ASP A 142 -9.66 4.48 7.45
CA ASP A 142 -10.82 5.25 6.99
C ASP A 142 -11.03 6.46 7.90
N PHE A 143 -11.10 7.67 7.33
CA PHE A 143 -11.32 8.90 8.11
C PHE A 143 -10.22 9.14 9.18
N VAL A 144 -8.98 8.78 8.86
CA VAL A 144 -7.84 8.91 9.76
C VAL A 144 -7.07 10.19 9.45
N ASN A 145 -6.79 10.99 10.48
CA ASN A 145 -6.22 12.33 10.30
C ASN A 145 -4.93 12.53 11.11
N LYS A 146 -3.98 13.29 10.57
CA LYS A 146 -2.75 13.74 11.26
C LYS A 146 -1.95 12.59 11.88
N SER A 147 -1.79 11.50 11.13
CA SER A 147 -1.30 10.22 11.65
C SER A 147 0.03 9.81 11.02
N THR A 148 0.74 8.90 11.67
CA THR A 148 2.06 8.44 11.23
C THR A 148 2.14 6.92 11.29
N ILE A 149 2.57 6.33 10.18
CA ILE A 149 2.89 4.91 10.04
C ILE A 149 4.39 4.87 9.74
N ASN A 150 5.18 4.38 10.68
CA ASN A 150 6.63 4.44 10.55
C ASN A 150 7.29 3.14 10.99
N HIS A 151 8.20 2.61 10.17
CA HIS A 151 9.01 1.44 10.51
C HIS A 151 8.15 0.22 10.83
N ILE A 152 7.38 -0.23 9.83
CA ILE A 152 6.61 -1.48 9.89
C ILE A 152 6.92 -2.35 8.67
N THR A 153 6.71 -3.65 8.82
CA THR A 153 6.77 -4.61 7.73
C THR A 153 5.38 -5.20 7.50
N SER A 154 4.95 -5.34 6.25
CA SER A 154 3.77 -6.12 5.89
C SER A 154 4.12 -7.08 4.77
N ILE A 155 3.84 -8.37 4.98
CA ILE A 155 4.16 -9.43 4.02
C ILE A 155 2.91 -10.19 3.62
N ASN A 156 2.87 -10.66 2.38
CA ASN A 156 1.86 -11.58 1.85
C ASN A 156 0.43 -11.12 2.15
N SER A 157 0.08 -9.88 1.84
CA SER A 157 -1.31 -9.44 2.00
C SER A 157 -2.23 -10.25 1.07
N LYS A 158 -3.46 -10.51 1.52
CA LYS A 158 -4.48 -11.22 0.73
C LYS A 158 -5.05 -10.36 -0.40
N ASN A 159 -5.00 -9.05 -0.21
CA ASN A 159 -5.28 -8.00 -1.19
C ASN A 159 -4.25 -6.89 -0.97
N ALA A 160 -4.62 -5.62 -1.04
CA ALA A 160 -3.70 -4.52 -0.76
C ALA A 160 -3.07 -4.60 0.64
N HIS A 161 -1.83 -4.12 0.80
CA HIS A 161 -1.17 -4.06 2.10
C HIS A 161 -1.73 -2.93 2.95
N ILE A 162 -1.83 -1.72 2.38
CA ILE A 162 -2.35 -0.53 3.05
C ILE A 162 -3.44 0.09 2.17
N ASN A 163 -4.59 0.40 2.75
CA ASN A 163 -5.65 1.17 2.11
C ASN A 163 -5.98 2.42 2.95
N ILE A 164 -5.99 3.57 2.30
CA ILE A 164 -6.24 4.88 2.90
C ILE A 164 -7.43 5.51 2.19
N PHE A 165 -8.46 5.82 2.97
CA PHE A 165 -9.70 6.38 2.45
C PHE A 165 -10.17 7.56 3.30
N ALA A 166 -10.67 8.61 2.66
CA ALA A 166 -11.27 9.76 3.32
C ALA A 166 -10.38 10.40 4.42
N SER A 167 -9.07 10.37 4.23
CA SER A 167 -8.08 10.63 5.28
C SER A 167 -7.19 11.85 4.95
N HIS A 168 -6.63 12.48 5.98
CA HIS A 168 -5.91 13.76 5.83
C HIS A 168 -4.59 13.75 6.59
N ASP A 169 -3.54 14.33 6.01
CA ASP A 169 -2.24 14.53 6.68
C ASP A 169 -1.64 13.24 7.28
N ILE A 170 -1.49 12.18 6.46
CA ILE A 170 -0.86 10.93 6.90
C ILE A 170 0.58 10.85 6.37
N LYS A 171 1.51 10.51 7.27
CA LYS A 171 2.91 10.22 6.93
C LYS A 171 3.18 8.72 7.00
N ILE A 172 3.72 8.16 5.92
CA ILE A 172 4.14 6.76 5.80
C ILE A 172 5.63 6.74 5.50
N GLN A 173 6.42 6.18 6.42
CA GLN A 173 7.88 6.28 6.36
C GLN A 173 8.53 4.95 6.74
N ASN A 174 9.66 4.62 6.11
CA ASN A 174 10.44 3.43 6.48
C ASN A 174 9.63 2.12 6.47
N VAL A 175 8.65 1.98 5.57
CA VAL A 175 7.85 0.76 5.50
C VAL A 175 8.42 -0.23 4.49
N THR A 176 8.27 -1.52 4.80
CA THR A 176 8.59 -2.60 3.87
C THR A 176 7.33 -3.40 3.57
N LEU A 177 6.86 -3.37 2.32
CA LEU A 177 5.66 -4.08 1.88
C LEU A 177 6.08 -5.11 0.82
N SER A 178 5.80 -6.38 1.06
CA SER A 178 6.23 -7.44 0.14
C SER A 178 5.20 -8.53 -0.11
N ALA A 179 4.97 -8.88 -1.37
CA ALA A 179 4.23 -10.07 -1.79
C ALA A 179 4.86 -10.63 -3.09
N PRO A 180 4.62 -11.90 -3.45
CA PRO A 180 5.08 -12.47 -4.71
C PRO A 180 4.68 -11.64 -5.94
N ALA A 181 5.48 -11.65 -7.00
CA ALA A 181 5.21 -10.86 -8.21
C ALA A 181 3.93 -11.28 -8.95
N ASP A 182 3.46 -12.51 -8.71
CA ASP A 182 2.26 -13.11 -9.28
C ASP A 182 1.05 -13.09 -8.32
N SER A 183 1.16 -12.48 -7.13
CA SER A 183 0.04 -12.40 -6.21
C SER A 183 -1.01 -11.37 -6.68
N PRO A 184 -2.28 -11.76 -6.81
CA PRO A 184 -3.28 -10.94 -7.49
C PRO A 184 -3.80 -9.80 -6.61
N ASN A 185 -3.75 -8.56 -7.12
CA ASN A 185 -4.26 -7.35 -6.47
C ASN A 185 -3.68 -7.08 -5.07
N THR A 186 -2.40 -7.41 -4.89
CA THR A 186 -1.68 -7.09 -3.66
C THR A 186 -1.04 -5.70 -3.73
N ASP A 187 -1.82 -4.68 -4.07
CA ASP A 187 -1.33 -3.30 -4.16
C ASP A 187 -0.58 -2.92 -2.86
N GLY A 188 0.54 -2.20 -2.95
CA GLY A 188 1.28 -1.75 -1.78
C GLY A 188 0.45 -0.77 -0.95
N ILE A 189 0.19 0.40 -1.51
CA ILE A 189 -0.60 1.45 -0.86
C ILE A 189 -1.70 1.93 -1.81
N LYS A 190 -2.96 1.81 -1.41
CA LYS A 190 -4.11 2.38 -2.12
C LYS A 190 -4.58 3.63 -1.38
N ILE A 191 -4.81 4.69 -2.14
CA ILE A 191 -5.24 5.99 -1.61
C ILE A 191 -6.44 6.47 -2.41
N ALA A 192 -7.52 6.80 -1.73
CA ALA A 192 -8.74 7.35 -2.34
C ALA A 192 -9.32 8.45 -1.44
N ASP A 193 -9.96 9.47 -2.04
CA ASP A 193 -10.64 10.55 -1.30
C ASP A 193 -9.80 11.18 -0.16
N SER A 194 -8.48 11.29 -0.34
CA SER A 194 -7.55 11.64 0.75
C SER A 194 -6.60 12.75 0.33
N THR A 195 -6.20 13.60 1.28
CA THR A 195 -5.33 14.75 1.00
C THR A 195 -4.13 14.82 1.94
N GLY A 196 -3.01 15.35 1.44
CA GLY A 196 -1.82 15.57 2.28
C GLY A 196 -1.11 14.27 2.68
N ILE A 197 -1.11 13.26 1.82
CA ILE A 197 -0.45 11.98 2.09
C ILE A 197 1.02 12.03 1.68
N GLN A 198 1.92 11.69 2.59
CA GLN A 198 3.36 11.69 2.38
C GLN A 198 3.91 10.26 2.52
N ILE A 199 4.56 9.75 1.49
CA ILE A 199 5.20 8.43 1.50
C ILE A 199 6.70 8.61 1.26
N SER A 200 7.54 8.09 2.17
CA SER A 200 8.99 8.26 2.06
C SER A 200 9.80 7.05 2.51
N ASP A 201 11.00 6.91 1.94
CA ASP A 201 12.06 6.01 2.41
C ASP A 201 11.57 4.56 2.58
N SER A 202 10.86 4.04 1.59
CA SER A 202 10.12 2.77 1.71
C SER A 202 10.47 1.79 0.60
N ASN A 203 10.34 0.49 0.89
CA ASN A 203 10.53 -0.60 -0.08
C ASN A 203 9.19 -1.30 -0.30
N ILE A 204 8.73 -1.35 -1.55
CA ILE A 204 7.44 -1.90 -1.92
C ILE A 204 7.63 -2.81 -3.13
N GLY A 205 7.39 -4.12 -2.96
CA GLY A 205 7.46 -5.09 -4.04
C GLY A 205 6.31 -6.09 -3.94
N THR A 206 5.38 -6.06 -4.89
CA THR A 206 4.15 -6.84 -4.81
C THR A 206 3.74 -7.36 -6.20
N GLY A 207 2.58 -8.01 -6.31
CA GLY A 207 2.03 -8.42 -7.60
C GLY A 207 1.15 -7.39 -8.31
N ASP A 208 0.97 -6.19 -7.74
CA ASP A 208 0.16 -5.12 -8.38
C ASP A 208 0.79 -3.73 -8.12
N ASP A 209 -0.01 -2.67 -8.11
CA ASP A 209 0.45 -1.29 -7.96
C ASP A 209 1.29 -1.08 -6.70
N CYS A 210 2.41 -0.39 -6.83
CA CYS A 210 3.24 0.04 -5.71
C CYS A 210 2.45 1.01 -4.83
N VAL A 211 1.94 2.05 -5.48
CA VAL A 211 1.02 3.03 -4.92
C VAL A 211 -0.02 3.31 -5.99
N ALA A 212 -1.29 3.06 -5.64
CA ALA A 212 -2.45 3.39 -6.44
C ALA A 212 -3.14 4.64 -5.88
N MET A 213 -3.19 5.69 -6.69
CA MET A 213 -3.81 6.99 -6.38
C MET A 213 -5.14 7.07 -7.14
N LEU A 214 -6.24 6.81 -6.43
CA LEU A 214 -7.60 6.68 -6.96
C LEU A 214 -8.33 8.03 -6.96
N PRO A 215 -9.58 8.13 -7.48
CA PRO A 215 -10.33 9.38 -7.46
C PRO A 215 -10.39 10.09 -6.10
N GLY A 216 -10.36 11.42 -6.13
CA GLY A 216 -10.48 12.27 -4.95
C GLY A 216 -9.20 12.45 -4.14
N VAL A 217 -8.04 12.05 -4.65
CA VAL A 217 -6.77 12.35 -3.98
C VAL A 217 -6.21 13.70 -4.39
N GLU A 218 -5.61 14.39 -3.43
CA GLU A 218 -4.99 15.70 -3.62
C GLU A 218 -3.72 15.81 -2.76
N ASN A 219 -2.71 16.57 -3.19
CA ASN A 219 -1.51 16.86 -2.39
C ASN A 219 -0.81 15.59 -1.90
N ILE A 220 -0.39 14.73 -2.84
CA ILE A 220 0.33 13.49 -2.55
C ILE A 220 1.81 13.70 -2.86
N ASN A 221 2.69 13.44 -1.89
CA ASN A 221 4.15 13.50 -2.09
C ASN A 221 4.80 12.15 -1.78
N ILE A 222 5.43 11.57 -2.79
CA ILE A 222 6.13 10.29 -2.71
C ILE A 222 7.62 10.54 -3.01
N SER A 223 8.51 10.09 -2.14
CA SER A 223 9.95 10.30 -2.34
C SER A 223 10.79 9.14 -1.82
N ASN A 224 11.92 8.83 -2.47
CA ASN A 224 12.86 7.80 -2.01
C ASN A 224 12.18 6.42 -1.83
N VAL A 225 11.33 6.03 -2.76
CA VAL A 225 10.67 4.71 -2.73
C VAL A 225 11.35 3.78 -3.73
N ASN A 226 11.71 2.59 -3.26
CA ASN A 226 12.10 1.48 -4.12
C ASN A 226 10.87 0.64 -4.41
N CYS A 227 10.52 0.58 -5.69
CA CYS A 227 9.36 -0.12 -6.18
C CYS A 227 9.79 -1.30 -7.06
N GLY A 228 9.27 -2.50 -6.81
CA GLY A 228 9.52 -3.63 -7.68
C GLY A 228 9.74 -4.95 -6.94
N PRO A 229 9.16 -6.06 -7.42
CA PRO A 229 8.27 -6.20 -8.60
C PRO A 229 6.89 -5.53 -8.40
N GLY A 230 6.03 -5.56 -9.42
CA GLY A 230 4.65 -5.01 -9.37
C GLY A 230 4.29 -4.14 -10.56
N HIS A 231 3.33 -3.23 -10.41
CA HIS A 231 2.79 -2.38 -11.48
C HIS A 231 3.17 -0.88 -11.36
N GLY A 232 4.12 -0.54 -10.49
CA GLY A 232 4.68 0.80 -10.40
C GLY A 232 3.76 1.83 -9.72
N PHE A 233 4.02 3.11 -9.97
CA PHE A 233 3.19 4.19 -9.43
C PHE A 233 2.04 4.48 -10.39
N SER A 234 0.81 4.30 -9.92
CA SER A 234 -0.37 4.37 -10.76
C SER A 234 -1.36 5.42 -10.28
N ILE A 235 -1.71 6.34 -11.18
CA ILE A 235 -2.85 7.24 -11.03
C ILE A 235 -4.04 6.56 -11.71
N GLY A 236 -5.10 6.29 -10.94
CA GLY A 236 -6.32 5.64 -11.38
C GLY A 236 -6.48 4.18 -10.98
N SER A 237 -7.47 3.46 -11.49
CA SER A 237 -8.28 3.89 -12.65
C SER A 237 -9.31 4.98 -12.32
N LEU A 238 -9.43 5.98 -13.20
CA LEU A 238 -10.51 6.98 -13.19
C LEU A 238 -11.48 6.80 -14.37
N GLY A 239 -12.58 7.53 -14.38
CA GLY A 239 -13.63 7.51 -15.39
C GLY A 239 -14.51 6.27 -15.29
N GLY A 240 -14.49 5.53 -14.19
CA GLY A 240 -15.27 4.29 -14.04
C GLY A 240 -16.71 4.51 -13.59
N LYS A 241 -16.95 5.59 -12.85
CA LYS A 241 -18.23 5.94 -12.23
C LYS A 241 -18.57 7.41 -12.47
N PRO A 242 -19.87 7.78 -12.46
CA PRO A 242 -20.25 9.19 -12.48
C PRO A 242 -19.78 9.90 -11.21
N ASN A 243 -19.52 11.20 -11.31
CA ASN A 243 -19.16 12.08 -10.19
C ASN A 243 -17.88 11.67 -9.45
N GLU A 244 -16.93 11.01 -10.13
CA GLU A 244 -15.59 10.82 -9.59
C GLU A 244 -14.91 12.19 -9.40
N LYS A 245 -14.31 12.39 -8.23
CA LYS A 245 -13.55 13.60 -7.94
C LYS A 245 -12.23 13.61 -8.70
N ASN A 246 -11.72 14.83 -8.91
CA ASN A 246 -10.43 15.06 -9.54
C ASN A 246 -9.28 14.44 -8.75
N VAL A 247 -8.16 14.28 -9.43
CA VAL A 247 -6.87 13.89 -8.86
C VAL A 247 -5.85 14.96 -9.19
N THR A 248 -5.32 15.65 -8.18
CA THR A 248 -4.48 16.83 -8.39
C THR A 248 -3.29 16.90 -7.45
N HIS A 249 -2.26 17.67 -7.84
CA HIS A 249 -1.09 17.99 -7.01
C HIS A 249 -0.37 16.73 -6.50
N ILE A 250 0.10 15.89 -7.42
CA ILE A 250 0.88 14.68 -7.10
C ILE A 250 2.33 14.90 -7.48
N THR A 251 3.23 14.68 -6.54
CA THR A 251 4.68 14.68 -6.79
C THR A 251 5.29 13.34 -6.40
N ILE A 252 5.99 12.71 -7.34
CA ILE A 252 6.77 11.49 -7.12
C ILE A 252 8.21 11.77 -7.51
N ARG A 253 9.14 11.62 -6.57
CA ARG A 253 10.55 11.99 -6.80
C ARG A 253 11.56 10.99 -6.27
N ASN A 254 12.77 11.03 -6.83
CA ASN A 254 13.95 10.34 -6.30
C ASN A 254 13.69 8.85 -6.02
N SER A 255 12.99 8.15 -6.91
CA SER A 255 12.49 6.80 -6.67
C SER A 255 12.99 5.85 -7.75
N ASN A 256 13.07 4.56 -7.38
CA ASN A 256 13.59 3.51 -8.25
C ASN A 256 12.46 2.52 -8.57
N LEU A 257 12.31 2.14 -9.83
CA LEU A 257 11.41 1.06 -10.24
C LEU A 257 12.22 -0.06 -10.89
N THR A 258 12.11 -1.29 -10.37
CA THR A 258 12.87 -2.44 -10.88
C THR A 258 11.96 -3.61 -11.20
N GLY A 259 12.01 -4.10 -12.44
CA GLY A 259 11.26 -5.30 -12.85
C GLY A 259 9.74 -5.15 -12.74
N THR A 260 9.20 -3.94 -12.79
CA THR A 260 7.77 -3.69 -12.76
C THR A 260 7.15 -3.76 -14.15
N LEU A 261 5.86 -4.10 -14.24
CA LEU A 261 5.09 -4.09 -15.48
C LEU A 261 4.92 -2.67 -16.02
N CYS A 262 4.70 -1.70 -15.14
CA CYS A 262 4.61 -0.28 -15.47
C CYS A 262 5.52 0.53 -14.55
N GLY A 263 5.99 1.67 -15.03
CA GLY A 263 6.78 2.61 -14.26
C GLY A 263 5.89 3.69 -13.63
N LEU A 264 5.68 4.75 -14.41
CA LEU A 264 4.82 5.89 -14.11
C LEU A 264 3.57 5.75 -14.97
N ARG A 265 2.43 5.43 -14.36
CA ARG A 265 1.21 5.06 -15.06
C ARG A 265 0.05 6.00 -14.72
N ILE A 266 -0.67 6.45 -15.75
CA ILE A 266 -1.99 7.10 -15.62
C ILE A 266 -2.98 6.25 -16.41
N LYS A 267 -4.04 5.77 -15.75
CA LYS A 267 -5.02 4.86 -16.35
C LYS A 267 -6.45 5.40 -16.20
N THR A 268 -7.16 5.57 -17.31
CA THR A 268 -8.57 6.02 -17.30
C THR A 268 -9.42 5.11 -18.18
N ARG A 269 -10.69 4.93 -17.80
CA ARG A 269 -11.61 4.04 -18.50
C ARG A 269 -12.25 4.75 -19.70
N PRO A 270 -12.51 4.04 -20.81
CA PRO A 270 -13.13 4.57 -22.02
C PRO A 270 -14.65 4.73 -21.85
N MET A 271 -15.06 5.56 -20.90
CA MET A 271 -16.44 5.75 -20.45
C MET A 271 -16.79 7.25 -20.42
N PRO A 272 -18.09 7.61 -20.50
CA PRO A 272 -18.53 9.01 -20.65
C PRO A 272 -18.48 9.82 -19.34
N TYR A 273 -17.76 9.35 -18.31
CA TYR A 273 -17.65 10.02 -17.03
C TYR A 273 -16.42 10.92 -17.01
N SER A 274 -16.64 12.22 -16.79
CA SER A 274 -15.58 13.22 -16.73
C SER A 274 -15.04 13.39 -15.31
N SER A 275 -13.75 13.66 -15.25
CA SER A 275 -12.99 14.14 -14.09
C SER A 275 -11.68 14.71 -14.62
N ILE A 276 -10.89 15.35 -13.75
CA ILE A 276 -9.60 15.94 -14.12
C ILE A 276 -8.48 15.22 -13.37
N VAL A 277 -7.42 14.92 -14.10
CA VAL A 277 -6.11 14.51 -13.58
C VAL A 277 -5.13 15.62 -13.96
N SER A 278 -4.66 16.39 -13.00
CA SER A 278 -3.79 17.54 -13.28
C SER A 278 -2.72 17.79 -12.24
N ASP A 279 -1.73 18.63 -12.59
CA ASP A 279 -0.57 18.94 -11.75
C ASP A 279 0.12 17.68 -11.21
N LEU A 280 0.69 16.92 -12.13
CA LEU A 280 1.49 15.74 -11.81
C LEU A 280 2.96 16.03 -12.09
N THR A 281 3.83 15.71 -11.14
CA THR A 281 5.27 15.81 -11.31
C THR A 281 5.93 14.49 -10.96
N PHE A 282 6.57 13.87 -11.95
CA PHE A 282 7.44 12.72 -11.77
C PHE A 282 8.87 13.15 -12.07
N GLU A 283 9.75 13.08 -11.09
CA GLU A 283 11.09 13.67 -11.20
C GLU A 283 12.20 12.79 -10.62
N ASN A 284 13.34 12.71 -11.31
CA ASN A 284 14.50 11.94 -10.85
C ASN A 284 14.14 10.46 -10.58
N ILE A 285 13.57 9.80 -11.59
CA ILE A 285 13.13 8.41 -11.49
C ILE A 285 14.10 7.52 -12.24
N ASN A 286 14.58 6.47 -11.58
CA ASN A 286 15.39 5.44 -12.22
C ASN A 286 14.53 4.21 -12.50
N VAL A 287 14.45 3.81 -13.77
CA VAL A 287 13.74 2.60 -14.20
C VAL A 287 14.76 1.54 -14.56
N ASN A 288 14.62 0.32 -14.05
CA ASN A 288 15.50 -0.80 -14.34
C ASN A 288 14.67 -1.99 -14.80
N ASN A 289 14.80 -2.35 -16.07
CA ASN A 289 14.06 -3.46 -16.66
C ASN A 289 12.54 -3.36 -16.47
N VAL A 290 11.99 -2.15 -16.60
CA VAL A 290 10.55 -1.88 -16.45
C VAL A 290 9.85 -2.09 -17.80
N THR A 291 8.75 -2.84 -17.85
CA THR A 291 8.09 -3.17 -19.14
C THR A 291 7.51 -1.95 -19.82
N ASN A 292 6.75 -1.11 -19.11
CA ASN A 292 6.21 0.16 -19.63
C ASN A 292 6.62 1.33 -18.73
N PRO A 293 7.82 1.90 -18.90
CA PRO A 293 8.36 2.93 -18.01
C PRO A 293 7.49 4.17 -17.85
N ILE A 294 6.97 4.74 -18.94
CA ILE A 294 6.04 5.87 -18.92
C ILE A 294 4.81 5.47 -19.71
N LEU A 295 3.64 5.47 -19.05
CA LEU A 295 2.39 4.98 -19.63
C LEU A 295 1.22 5.92 -19.29
N ILE A 296 0.55 6.42 -20.32
CA ILE A 296 -0.82 6.94 -20.22
C ILE A 296 -1.71 6.01 -21.03
N ASP A 297 -2.73 5.46 -20.40
CA ASP A 297 -3.71 4.57 -21.03
C ASP A 297 -5.13 5.05 -20.72
N GLN A 298 -5.71 5.82 -21.64
CA GLN A 298 -7.11 6.24 -21.57
C GLN A 298 -8.10 5.22 -22.14
N ASN A 299 -7.62 4.02 -22.48
CA ASN A 299 -8.43 2.88 -22.91
C ASN A 299 -8.42 1.75 -21.87
N TYR A 300 -8.06 2.07 -20.62
CA TYR A 300 -7.80 1.07 -19.59
C TYR A 300 -9.02 0.21 -19.32
N CYS A 301 -8.82 -1.10 -19.48
CA CYS A 301 -9.87 -2.10 -19.42
C CYS A 301 -9.37 -3.36 -18.70
N PRO A 302 -9.57 -3.47 -17.38
CA PRO A 302 -9.06 -4.60 -16.60
C PRO A 302 -9.91 -5.87 -16.73
N SER A 303 -11.10 -5.80 -17.32
CA SER A 303 -12.00 -6.94 -17.55
C SER A 303 -12.25 -7.11 -19.04
N HIS A 304 -12.38 -8.34 -19.53
CA HIS A 304 -12.67 -8.60 -20.94
C HIS A 304 -14.02 -8.04 -21.46
N LYS A 305 -14.84 -7.43 -20.60
CA LYS A 305 -16.19 -6.92 -20.90
C LYS A 305 -16.33 -5.39 -20.78
N CYS A 306 -15.34 -4.61 -21.19
CA CYS A 306 -15.51 -3.15 -21.23
C CYS A 306 -16.39 -2.72 -22.41
N LYS A 307 -17.23 -1.70 -22.17
CA LYS A 307 -17.91 -1.02 -23.27
C LYS A 307 -16.86 -0.31 -24.12
N GLN A 308 -17.02 -0.41 -25.43
CA GLN A 308 -16.25 0.42 -26.35
C GLN A 308 -16.73 1.87 -26.20
N GLY A 309 -15.78 2.80 -26.19
CA GLY A 309 -16.04 4.21 -25.95
C GLY A 309 -14.75 5.00 -25.94
N GLU A 310 -14.85 6.25 -25.51
CA GLU A 310 -13.73 7.17 -25.37
C GLU A 310 -13.75 7.72 -23.95
N SER A 311 -12.57 7.85 -23.32
CA SER A 311 -12.48 8.43 -21.99
C SER A 311 -12.82 9.91 -22.02
N ARG A 312 -13.57 10.38 -21.03
CA ARG A 312 -13.86 11.80 -20.82
C ARG A 312 -13.06 12.42 -19.67
N VAL A 313 -12.06 11.70 -19.16
CA VAL A 313 -11.17 12.20 -18.11
C VAL A 313 -10.12 13.09 -18.76
N GLN A 314 -10.08 14.37 -18.37
CA GLN A 314 -9.04 15.28 -18.85
C GLN A 314 -7.73 14.98 -18.12
N ILE A 315 -6.66 14.75 -18.87
CA ILE A 315 -5.30 14.67 -18.33
C ILE A 315 -4.56 15.91 -18.81
N GLU A 316 -4.10 16.73 -17.88
CA GLU A 316 -3.31 17.92 -18.21
C GLU A 316 -2.15 18.13 -17.23
N GLU A 317 -1.13 18.87 -17.66
CA GLU A 317 -0.02 19.30 -16.78
C GLU A 317 0.71 18.14 -16.09
N ALA A 318 0.92 17.04 -16.81
CA ALA A 318 1.76 15.93 -16.35
C ALA A 318 3.21 16.10 -16.82
N ARG A 319 4.12 16.23 -15.85
CA ARG A 319 5.54 16.51 -16.06
C ARG A 319 6.38 15.29 -15.74
N PHE A 320 7.10 14.79 -16.73
CA PHE A 320 8.05 13.69 -16.61
C PHE A 320 9.46 14.25 -16.78
N ARG A 321 10.24 14.28 -15.70
CA ARG A 321 11.53 14.98 -15.64
C ARG A 321 12.64 14.04 -15.18
N ASN A 322 13.74 14.00 -15.93
CA ASN A 322 14.94 13.25 -15.55
C ASN A 322 14.63 11.76 -15.26
N ILE A 323 14.01 11.08 -16.23
CA ILE A 323 13.64 9.66 -16.14
C ILE A 323 14.68 8.83 -16.88
N ARG A 324 15.41 7.98 -16.16
CA ARG A 324 16.61 7.32 -16.69
C ARG A 324 16.64 5.82 -16.44
N GLY A 325 17.36 5.07 -17.28
CA GLY A 325 17.70 3.67 -17.03
C GLY A 325 17.34 2.75 -18.19
N SER A 326 16.58 1.67 -17.94
CA SER A 326 16.26 0.65 -18.93
C SER A 326 14.80 0.17 -18.93
N SER A 327 14.29 -0.09 -20.14
CA SER A 327 13.00 -0.73 -20.38
C SER A 327 13.16 -2.21 -20.74
N PHE A 328 12.18 -3.03 -20.34
CA PHE A 328 12.07 -4.41 -20.79
C PHE A 328 11.35 -4.52 -22.14
N SER A 329 10.41 -3.64 -22.45
CA SER A 329 9.78 -3.58 -23.78
C SER A 329 10.45 -2.55 -24.68
N LYS A 330 10.25 -2.69 -25.99
CA LYS A 330 10.76 -1.72 -26.99
C LYS A 330 10.10 -0.35 -26.85
N ILE A 331 8.82 -0.28 -26.47
CA ILE A 331 8.09 0.99 -26.31
C ILE A 331 8.30 1.48 -24.87
N ALA A 332 9.24 2.41 -24.68
CA ALA A 332 9.56 2.93 -23.35
C ALA A 332 8.62 4.06 -22.90
N VAL A 333 8.09 4.83 -23.86
CA VAL A 333 7.13 5.91 -23.63
C VAL A 333 5.88 5.61 -24.44
N ASN A 334 4.76 5.38 -23.76
CA ASN A 334 3.49 5.03 -24.38
C ASN A 334 2.37 5.95 -23.88
N LEU A 335 1.98 6.93 -24.66
CA LEU A 335 0.99 7.96 -24.28
C LEU A 335 -0.26 7.81 -25.15
N GLN A 336 -1.20 6.97 -24.73
CA GLN A 336 -2.44 6.70 -25.45
C GLN A 336 -3.60 7.51 -24.89
N CYS A 337 -3.79 8.71 -25.44
CA CYS A 337 -4.85 9.62 -25.03
C CYS A 337 -6.09 9.49 -25.92
N SER A 338 -7.25 9.82 -25.36
CA SER A 338 -8.54 9.81 -26.05
C SER A 338 -8.57 10.88 -27.14
N LYS A 339 -9.21 10.58 -28.26
CA LYS A 339 -9.44 11.54 -29.34
C LYS A 339 -10.43 12.64 -28.92
N SER A 340 -11.42 12.27 -28.12
CA SER A 340 -12.49 13.12 -27.61
C SER A 340 -12.04 14.01 -26.45
N THR A 341 -10.98 13.61 -25.74
CA THR A 341 -10.38 14.34 -24.63
C THR A 341 -8.86 14.15 -24.67
N PRO A 342 -8.16 14.83 -25.60
CA PRO A 342 -6.71 14.76 -25.74
C PRO A 342 -5.98 15.14 -24.45
N CYS A 343 -4.81 14.55 -24.22
CA CYS A 343 -3.93 15.01 -23.14
C CYS A 343 -3.29 16.35 -23.53
N GLU A 344 -3.21 17.28 -22.60
CA GLU A 344 -2.70 18.63 -22.84
C GLU A 344 -1.54 18.99 -21.90
N LYS A 345 -0.64 19.88 -22.34
CA LYS A 345 0.48 20.38 -21.53
C LYS A 345 1.35 19.26 -20.93
N ILE A 346 1.59 18.20 -21.70
CA ILE A 346 2.47 17.11 -21.28
C ILE A 346 3.92 17.55 -21.44
N GLU A 347 4.72 17.43 -20.38
CA GLU A 347 6.15 17.76 -20.43
C GLU A 347 6.98 16.47 -20.37
N LEU A 348 7.80 16.25 -21.40
CA LEU A 348 8.85 15.23 -21.39
C LEU A 348 10.21 15.93 -21.37
N ARG A 349 10.91 15.87 -20.23
CA ARG A 349 12.21 16.54 -20.07
C ARG A 349 13.26 15.55 -19.59
N ASP A 350 14.38 15.51 -20.31
CA ASP A 350 15.54 14.69 -19.95
C ASP A 350 15.17 13.19 -19.76
N ILE A 351 14.52 12.61 -20.76
CA ILE A 351 14.15 11.20 -20.82
C ILE A 351 15.30 10.41 -21.44
N ASN A 352 15.86 9.44 -20.71
CA ASN A 352 16.97 8.60 -21.19
C ASN A 352 16.81 7.13 -20.75
N ILE A 353 16.00 6.38 -21.49
CA ILE A 353 15.63 5.00 -21.21
C ILE A 353 16.07 4.12 -22.37
N ASN A 354 16.91 3.13 -22.08
CA ASN A 354 17.45 2.20 -23.06
C ASN A 354 16.69 0.88 -23.07
N TYR A 355 16.47 0.31 -24.25
CA TYR A 355 15.91 -1.04 -24.37
C TYR A 355 17.05 -2.05 -24.56
N ARG A 356 17.10 -3.12 -23.76
CA ARG A 356 18.19 -4.12 -23.88
C ARG A 356 18.26 -4.78 -25.26
N GLY A 357 17.13 -4.89 -25.96
CA GLY A 357 17.05 -5.47 -27.31
C GLY A 357 17.33 -4.48 -28.45
N GLY A 358 17.89 -3.29 -28.17
CA GLY A 358 18.30 -2.32 -29.19
C GLY A 358 17.93 -0.89 -28.83
N LYS A 359 17.23 -0.19 -29.72
CA LYS A 359 16.75 1.17 -29.47
C LYS A 359 15.34 1.15 -28.92
N ALA A 360 15.12 1.87 -27.82
CA ALA A 360 13.78 2.15 -27.33
C ALA A 360 13.03 3.06 -28.31
N THR A 361 11.70 3.02 -28.27
CA THR A 361 10.82 3.87 -29.09
C THR A 361 9.73 4.51 -28.22
N SER A 362 9.14 5.58 -28.73
CA SER A 362 7.97 6.24 -28.13
C SER A 362 6.74 6.06 -29.03
N SER A 363 5.56 5.91 -28.43
CA SER A 363 4.26 5.85 -29.13
C SER A 363 3.27 6.80 -28.45
N CYS A 364 2.65 7.69 -29.23
CA CYS A 364 1.73 8.70 -28.73
C CYS A 364 0.48 8.75 -29.60
N SER A 365 -0.69 8.97 -28.99
CA SER A 365 -1.93 9.32 -29.69
C SER A 365 -2.65 10.42 -28.91
N ASN A 366 -3.15 11.43 -29.63
CA ASN A 366 -3.90 12.58 -29.08
C ASN A 366 -3.23 13.24 -27.85
N CYS A 367 -1.91 13.37 -27.89
CA CYS A 367 -1.12 13.88 -26.78
C CYS A 367 -0.36 15.13 -27.24
N LYS A 368 -0.67 16.27 -26.62
CA LYS A 368 -0.05 17.56 -26.92
C LYS A 368 0.83 18.01 -25.75
N GLY A 369 1.95 18.65 -26.08
CA GLY A 369 2.90 19.10 -25.08
C GLY A 369 4.24 19.52 -25.63
N VAL A 370 5.26 19.50 -24.77
CA VAL A 370 6.63 19.90 -25.08
C VAL A 370 7.64 18.85 -24.64
N ALA A 371 8.64 18.62 -25.51
CA ALA A 371 9.74 17.71 -25.24
C ALA A 371 11.07 18.42 -25.49
N PHE A 372 11.96 18.41 -24.50
CA PHE A 372 13.25 19.10 -24.59
C PHE A 372 14.30 18.45 -23.68
N GLY A 373 15.56 18.86 -23.82
CA GLY A 373 16.70 18.20 -23.18
C GLY A 373 17.04 16.86 -23.84
N VAL A 374 17.59 15.92 -23.08
CA VAL A 374 17.89 14.57 -23.60
C VAL A 374 16.59 13.83 -23.89
N GLN A 375 16.46 13.27 -25.09
CA GLN A 375 15.29 12.46 -25.50
C GLN A 375 15.74 11.17 -26.16
N ASN A 376 15.91 10.15 -25.33
CA ASN A 376 16.14 8.77 -25.73
C ASN A 376 15.14 7.91 -24.95
N PRO A 377 14.10 7.34 -25.58
CA PRO A 377 13.78 7.39 -27.02
C PRO A 377 13.41 8.79 -27.55
N PRO A 378 13.43 9.01 -28.89
CA PRO A 378 12.90 10.23 -29.49
C PRO A 378 11.45 10.50 -29.07
N PRO A 379 11.04 11.76 -28.87
CA PRO A 379 9.70 12.08 -28.40
C PRO A 379 8.66 11.87 -29.50
N CYS A 380 7.40 11.60 -29.12
CA CYS A 380 6.28 11.41 -30.04
C CYS A 380 5.10 12.36 -29.85
N ILE A 381 5.19 13.28 -28.88
CA ILE A 381 4.12 14.22 -28.56
C ILE A 381 3.97 15.28 -29.66
N LEU A 382 2.73 15.72 -29.88
CA LEU A 382 2.41 16.83 -30.77
C LEU A 382 2.80 18.13 -30.07
N LYS A 383 3.43 19.06 -30.79
CA LYS A 383 3.72 20.39 -30.23
C LYS A 383 2.39 21.12 -29.98
N ASP A 384 2.29 21.75 -28.80
CA ASP A 384 1.19 22.64 -28.43
C ASP A 384 1.05 23.84 -29.39
#